data_AF-A0A158CUA4-F1
#
_entry.id   AF-A0A158CUA4-F1
#
_cell.length_a   1.000
_cell.length_b   1.000
_cell.length_c   1.000
_cell.angle_alpha   90.00
_cell.angle_beta   90.00
_cell.angle_gamma   90.00
#
_symmetry.space_group_name_H-M   'P 1'
#
loop_
_entity.id
_entity.type
_entity.pdbx_description
1 polymer ?
#
loop_
_entity_poly.entity_id
_entity_poly.type
_entity_poly.pdbx_seq_one_letter_code
_entity_poly.pdbx_strand_id
1 'polypeptide(L)'
;MNTQFSEQCKSRLYRLKFETPVESVAFVLADSREAAWRIGKTVMAVLLGVGVQHVSLHDIRSFRELVRVGVSDDEDMRVFELAIVGGKVAEWTHAPYFLTDDATLLGKWAELRADLAADVARTALRRAK
;
A
#
# COMPACT_ATOMS: atom_id res chain seq x y z
N MET A 1 -0.77 -11.14 15.87
CA MET A 1 0.02 -11.90 14.87
C MET A 1 1.14 -10.98 14.41
N ASN A 2 2.30 -11.51 14.03
CA ASN A 2 3.36 -10.72 13.42
C ASN A 2 3.66 -11.36 12.07
N THR A 3 2.80 -11.06 11.10
CA THR A 3 2.92 -11.55 9.74
C THR A 3 4.18 -10.93 9.15
N GLN A 4 4.99 -11.74 8.49
CA GLN A 4 6.14 -11.28 7.73
C GLN A 4 5.86 -11.47 6.25
N PHE A 5 6.34 -10.55 5.42
CA PHE A 5 6.20 -10.72 3.98
C PHE A 5 6.98 -11.93 3.49
N SER A 6 6.35 -12.61 2.53
CA SER A 6 7.02 -13.66 1.76
C SER A 6 8.22 -13.09 1.00
N GLU A 7 9.17 -13.95 0.66
CA GLU A 7 10.29 -13.56 -0.20
C GLU A 7 9.82 -13.09 -1.59
N GLN A 8 8.68 -13.59 -2.06
CA GLN A 8 8.07 -13.14 -3.31
C GLN A 8 7.61 -11.68 -3.20
N CYS A 9 6.94 -11.31 -2.10
CA CYS A 9 6.57 -9.93 -1.82
C CYS A 9 7.81 -9.05 -1.71
N LYS A 10 8.80 -9.43 -0.91
CA LYS A 10 10.01 -8.60 -0.71
C LYS A 10 10.80 -8.36 -2.00
N SER A 11 10.77 -9.30 -2.93
CA SER A 11 11.50 -9.20 -4.21
C SER A 11 10.72 -8.52 -5.33
N ARG A 12 9.40 -8.70 -5.41
CA ARG A 12 8.59 -8.35 -6.60
C ARG A 12 7.45 -7.38 -6.33
N LEU A 13 7.22 -6.96 -5.08
CA LEU A 13 6.13 -6.05 -4.74
C LEU A 13 6.41 -4.63 -5.22
N TYR A 14 5.40 -4.05 -5.86
CA TYR A 14 5.32 -2.63 -6.17
C TYR A 14 4.03 -2.03 -5.61
N ARG A 15 4.13 -0.83 -5.05
CA ARG A 15 2.99 0.05 -4.77
C ARG A 15 2.79 1.03 -5.91
N LEU A 16 1.54 1.22 -6.30
CA LEU A 16 1.11 2.11 -7.37
C LEU A 16 0.12 3.13 -6.78
N LYS A 17 0.31 4.42 -7.07
CA LYS A 17 -0.69 5.45 -6.79
C LYS A 17 -1.34 5.94 -8.08
N PHE A 18 -2.67 5.94 -8.09
CA PHE A 18 -3.50 6.42 -9.18
C PHE A 18 -4.09 7.78 -8.83
N GLU A 19 -4.28 8.61 -9.84
CA GLU A 19 -4.94 9.92 -9.71
C GLU A 19 -6.30 9.93 -10.42
N THR A 20 -6.38 9.30 -11.60
CA THR A 20 -7.61 9.22 -12.40
C THR A 20 -7.91 7.78 -12.82
N PRO A 21 -9.19 7.41 -12.94
CA PRO A 21 -10.39 8.22 -12.68
C PRO A 21 -10.76 8.30 -11.18
N VAL A 22 -10.08 7.55 -10.33
CA VAL A 22 -10.27 7.56 -8.87
C VAL A 22 -8.91 7.52 -8.19
N GLU A 23 -8.68 8.41 -7.24
CA GLU A 23 -7.50 8.39 -6.39
C GLU A 23 -7.49 7.09 -5.58
N SER A 24 -6.45 6.28 -5.77
CA SER A 24 -6.37 4.97 -5.15
C SER A 24 -4.94 4.45 -5.10
N VAL A 25 -4.74 3.44 -4.27
CA VAL A 25 -3.46 2.74 -4.12
C VAL A 25 -3.67 1.29 -4.52
N ALA A 26 -2.75 0.74 -5.28
CA ALA A 26 -2.71 -0.70 -5.54
C ALA A 26 -1.34 -1.28 -5.17
N PHE A 27 -1.34 -2.57 -4.88
CA PHE A 27 -0.15 -3.38 -4.73
C PHE A 27 -0.16 -4.48 -5.78
N VAL A 28 0.96 -4.70 -6.44
CA VAL A 28 1.11 -5.73 -7.48
C VAL A 28 2.44 -6.45 -7.33
N LEU A 29 2.48 -7.72 -7.68
CA LEU A 29 3.74 -8.43 -7.90
C LEU A 29 4.13 -8.35 -9.37
N ALA A 30 5.34 -7.88 -9.66
CA ALA A 30 5.84 -7.75 -11.02
C ALA A 30 7.36 -7.91 -11.08
N ASP A 31 7.87 -8.32 -12.24
CA ASP A 31 9.32 -8.50 -12.44
C ASP A 31 10.06 -7.18 -12.68
N SER A 32 9.34 -6.12 -13.06
CA SER A 32 9.91 -4.79 -13.26
C SER A 32 8.88 -3.69 -12.98
N ARG A 33 9.37 -2.46 -12.86
CA ARG A 33 8.52 -1.27 -12.72
C ARG A 33 7.61 -1.08 -13.94
N GLU A 34 8.11 -1.34 -15.13
CA GLU A 34 7.35 -1.27 -16.38
C GLU A 34 6.26 -2.34 -16.44
N ALA A 35 6.55 -3.56 -15.97
CA ALA A 35 5.55 -4.61 -15.84
C ALA A 35 4.47 -4.22 -14.82
N ALA A 36 4.86 -3.70 -13.65
CA ALA A 36 3.93 -3.18 -12.64
C ALA A 36 3.04 -2.07 -13.22
N TRP A 37 3.62 -1.12 -13.97
CA TRP A 37 2.88 -0.05 -14.64
C TRP A 37 1.84 -0.60 -15.62
N ARG A 38 2.22 -1.55 -16.48
CA ARG A 38 1.29 -2.16 -17.46
C ARG A 38 0.16 -2.91 -16.78
N ILE A 39 0.48 -3.73 -15.78
CA ILE A 39 -0.53 -4.50 -15.03
C ILE A 39 -1.49 -3.53 -14.34
N GLY A 40 -0.96 -2.57 -13.58
CA GLY A 40 -1.77 -1.59 -12.85
C GLY A 40 -2.71 -0.81 -13.76
N LYS A 41 -2.19 -0.24 -14.85
CA LYS A 41 -3.04 0.50 -15.80
C LYS A 41 -4.12 -0.37 -16.45
N THR A 42 -3.77 -1.59 -16.84
CA THR A 42 -4.71 -2.50 -17.52
C THR A 42 -5.81 -2.96 -16.58
N VAL A 43 -5.45 -3.42 -15.38
CA VAL A 43 -6.42 -3.92 -14.40
C VAL A 43 -7.33 -2.80 -13.92
N MET A 44 -6.78 -1.62 -13.59
CA MET A 44 -7.60 -0.49 -13.15
C MET A 44 -8.55 0.02 -14.22
N ALA A 45 -8.14 0.02 -15.49
CA ALA A 45 -9.01 0.36 -16.60
C ALA A 45 -10.23 -0.58 -16.68
N VAL A 46 -9.99 -1.88 -16.55
CA VAL A 46 -11.04 -2.91 -16.54
C VAL A 46 -11.95 -2.75 -15.32
N LEU A 47 -11.39 -2.64 -14.11
CA LEU A 47 -12.16 -2.51 -12.86
C LEU A 47 -13.07 -1.28 -12.85
N LEU A 48 -12.63 -0.19 -13.47
CA LEU A 48 -13.34 1.09 -13.47
C LEU A 48 -14.17 1.31 -14.75
N GLY A 49 -14.16 0.35 -15.68
CA GLY A 49 -14.92 0.43 -16.93
C GLY A 49 -14.49 1.59 -17.85
N VAL A 50 -13.21 1.96 -17.82
CA VAL A 50 -12.66 3.07 -18.61
C VAL A 50 -11.57 2.59 -19.58
N GLY A 51 -11.29 3.38 -20.61
CA GLY A 51 -10.12 3.14 -21.47
C GLY A 51 -8.79 3.32 -20.71
N VAL A 52 -7.79 2.48 -21.01
CA VAL A 52 -6.44 2.49 -20.38
C VAL A 52 -5.75 3.86 -20.46
N GLN A 53 -6.04 4.64 -21.50
CA GLN A 53 -5.54 6.01 -21.67
C GLN A 53 -6.06 6.98 -20.60
N HIS A 54 -7.20 6.69 -19.97
CA HIS A 54 -7.80 7.54 -18.93
C HIS A 54 -7.32 7.19 -17.51
N VAL A 55 -6.54 6.11 -17.36
CA VAL A 55 -5.92 5.74 -16.08
C VAL A 55 -4.61 6.49 -15.92
N SER A 56 -4.58 7.44 -14.99
CA SER A 56 -3.37 8.19 -14.62
C SER A 56 -2.74 7.56 -13.40
N LEU A 57 -1.46 7.24 -13.53
CA LEU A 57 -0.62 6.67 -12.49
C LEU A 57 0.57 7.61 -12.30
N HIS A 58 0.85 8.01 -11.06
CA HIS A 58 1.86 9.04 -10.76
C HIS A 58 3.00 8.58 -9.82
N ASP A 59 2.87 7.46 -9.09
CA ASP A 59 3.95 6.92 -8.24
C ASP A 59 4.01 5.40 -8.35
N ILE A 60 5.17 4.84 -8.72
CA ILE A 60 5.45 3.40 -8.67
C ILE A 60 6.73 3.17 -7.87
N ARG A 61 6.59 2.50 -6.73
CA ARG A 61 7.71 2.21 -5.83
C ARG A 61 7.80 0.72 -5.56
N SER A 62 9.00 0.18 -5.71
CA SER A 62 9.32 -1.18 -5.29
C SER A 62 9.33 -1.30 -3.76
N PHE A 63 9.22 -2.53 -3.25
CA PHE A 63 9.40 -2.84 -1.83
C PHE A 63 10.65 -2.18 -1.24
N ARG A 64 11.80 -2.35 -1.90
CA ARG A 64 13.09 -1.80 -1.43
C ARG A 64 13.09 -0.28 -1.34
N GLU A 65 12.43 0.39 -2.28
CA GLU A 65 12.31 1.86 -2.25
C GLU A 65 11.42 2.31 -1.08
N LEU A 66 10.30 1.63 -0.86
CA LEU A 66 9.36 1.93 0.21
C LEU A 66 10.00 1.72 1.59
N VAL A 67 10.67 0.60 1.81
CA VAL A 67 11.38 0.30 3.07
C VAL A 67 12.47 1.33 3.35
N ARG A 68 13.20 1.77 2.31
CA ARG A 68 14.28 2.74 2.44
C ARG A 68 13.78 4.13 2.86
N VAL A 69 12.62 4.55 2.39
CA VAL A 69 12.08 5.90 2.69
C VAL A 69 11.13 5.92 3.88
N GLY A 70 10.58 4.77 4.27
CA GLY A 70 9.63 4.66 5.37
C GLY A 70 10.27 4.82 6.74
N VAL A 71 9.44 5.12 7.73
CA VAL A 71 9.89 5.44 9.10
C VAL A 71 9.40 4.47 10.17
N SER A 72 8.50 3.54 9.85
CA SER A 72 8.02 2.55 10.82
C SER A 72 9.14 1.61 11.28
N ASP A 73 9.13 1.19 12.54
CA ASP A 73 10.12 0.22 13.05
C ASP A 73 9.98 -1.14 12.36
N ASP A 74 8.75 -1.53 12.02
CA ASP A 74 8.44 -2.69 11.20
C ASP A 74 8.63 -2.36 9.71
N GLU A 75 9.68 -2.91 9.11
CA GLU A 75 10.02 -2.68 7.70
C GLU A 75 8.92 -3.12 6.74
N ASP A 76 8.25 -4.24 7.01
CA ASP A 76 7.17 -4.73 6.14
C ASP A 76 5.97 -3.77 6.19
N MET A 77 5.78 -3.06 7.31
CA MET A 77 4.70 -2.08 7.45
C MET A 77 4.95 -0.78 6.66
N ARG A 78 6.21 -0.48 6.34
CA ARG A 78 6.60 0.73 5.60
C ARG A 78 5.97 0.81 4.21
N VAL A 79 5.60 -0.32 3.61
CA VAL A 79 4.98 -0.33 2.28
C VAL A 79 3.63 0.37 2.24
N PHE A 80 2.96 0.49 3.39
CA PHE A 80 1.65 1.11 3.53
C PHE A 80 1.71 2.61 3.87
N GLU A 81 2.90 3.20 4.06
CA GLU A 81 3.07 4.61 4.41
C GLU A 81 2.83 5.53 3.19
N LEU A 82 1.80 6.38 3.24
CA LEU A 82 1.47 7.29 2.13
C LEU A 82 2.10 8.67 2.27
N ALA A 83 2.21 9.18 3.49
CA ALA A 83 2.83 10.46 3.81
C ALA A 83 3.55 10.43 5.15
N ILE A 84 4.70 11.11 5.23
CA ILE A 84 5.55 11.19 6.41
C ILE A 84 5.74 12.67 6.77
N VAL A 85 5.43 13.04 8.01
CA VAL A 85 5.56 14.41 8.52
C VAL A 85 6.25 14.36 9.87
N GLY A 86 7.36 15.09 10.02
CA GLY A 86 8.10 15.17 11.29
C GLY A 86 8.63 13.82 11.79
N GLY A 87 9.06 12.94 10.88
CA GLY A 87 9.57 11.61 11.22
C GLY A 87 8.50 10.61 11.68
N LYS A 88 7.22 10.91 11.44
CA LYS A 88 6.09 10.03 11.74
C LYS A 88 5.21 9.85 10.52
N VAL A 89 4.57 8.69 10.41
CA VAL A 89 3.59 8.43 9.37
C VAL A 89 2.35 9.28 9.62
N ALA A 90 2.09 10.22 8.72
CA ALA A 90 0.93 11.10 8.77
C ALA A 90 -0.29 10.48 8.06
N GLU A 91 -0.05 9.65 7.07
CA GLU A 91 -1.10 8.99 6.29
C GLU A 91 -0.72 7.55 5.97
N TRP A 92 -1.68 6.65 6.18
CA TRP A 92 -1.57 5.23 5.93
C TRP A 92 -2.49 4.81 4.79
N THR A 93 -2.08 3.75 4.08
CA THR A 93 -2.89 3.16 3.02
C THR A 93 -4.18 2.57 3.59
N HIS A 94 -5.32 3.19 3.29
CA HIS A 94 -6.59 2.84 3.92
C HIS A 94 -7.30 1.66 3.24
N ALA A 95 -7.56 1.73 1.94
CA ALA A 95 -8.32 0.72 1.19
C ALA A 95 -7.64 0.42 -0.16
N PRO A 96 -6.50 -0.28 -0.15
CA PRO A 96 -5.76 -0.56 -1.38
C PRO A 96 -6.40 -1.69 -2.19
N TYR A 97 -6.15 -1.69 -3.50
CA TYR A 97 -6.35 -2.84 -4.35
C TYR A 97 -5.17 -3.81 -4.22
N PHE A 98 -5.45 -5.07 -3.90
CA PHE A 98 -4.45 -6.13 -3.90
C PHE A 98 -4.51 -6.88 -5.23
N LEU A 99 -3.62 -6.54 -6.16
CA LEU A 99 -3.49 -7.19 -7.47
C LEU A 99 -2.45 -8.32 -7.38
N THR A 100 -2.62 -9.17 -6.38
CA THR A 100 -1.71 -10.25 -6.01
C THR A 100 -2.47 -11.33 -5.23
N ASP A 101 -1.98 -12.57 -5.31
CA ASP A 101 -2.45 -13.72 -4.53
C ASP A 101 -1.64 -13.95 -3.25
N ASP A 102 -0.64 -13.10 -2.97
CA ASP A 102 0.18 -13.22 -1.77
C ASP A 102 -0.60 -12.85 -0.49
N ALA A 103 -0.90 -13.87 0.32
CA ALA A 103 -1.66 -13.74 1.55
C ALA A 103 -0.91 -12.97 2.67
N THR A 104 0.42 -12.92 2.63
CA THR A 104 1.21 -12.21 3.66
C THR A 104 1.02 -10.71 3.56
N LEU A 105 0.83 -10.18 2.35
CA LEU A 105 0.53 -8.76 2.14
C LEU A 105 -0.81 -8.36 2.77
N LEU A 106 -1.85 -9.17 2.52
CA LEU A 106 -3.18 -8.93 3.10
C LEU A 106 -3.16 -9.09 4.62
N GLY A 107 -2.45 -10.10 5.14
CA GLY A 107 -2.28 -10.32 6.58
C GLY A 107 -1.61 -9.13 7.26
N LYS A 108 -0.55 -8.58 6.66
CA LYS A 108 0.14 -7.40 7.20
C LYS A 108 -0.72 -6.14 7.17
N TRP A 109 -1.46 -5.94 6.09
CA TRP A 109 -2.42 -4.84 6.02
C TRP A 109 -3.50 -4.98 7.10
N ALA A 110 -4.00 -6.19 7.36
CA ALA A 110 -4.97 -6.43 8.42
C ALA A 110 -4.40 -6.10 9.81
N GLU A 111 -3.11 -6.40 10.07
CA GLU A 111 -2.40 -5.97 11.28
C GLU A 111 -2.38 -4.44 11.40
N LEU A 112 -1.99 -3.73 10.34
CA LEU A 112 -2.05 -2.26 10.32
C LEU A 112 -3.45 -1.73 10.67
N ARG A 113 -4.49 -2.31 10.08
CA ARG A 113 -5.87 -1.91 10.34
C ARG A 113 -6.26 -2.10 11.81
N ALA A 114 -5.82 -3.20 12.42
CA ALA A 114 -6.06 -3.47 13.83
C ALA A 114 -5.33 -2.46 14.74
N ASP A 115 -4.07 -2.16 14.43
CA ASP A 115 -3.27 -1.20 15.21
C ASP A 115 -3.84 0.22 15.14
N LEU A 116 -4.19 0.69 13.95
CA LEU A 116 -4.84 1.99 13.76
C LEU A 116 -6.18 2.07 14.50
N ALA A 117 -6.98 1.01 14.46
CA ALA A 117 -8.25 0.96 15.19
C ALA A 117 -8.03 1.00 16.71
N ALA A 118 -7.04 0.28 17.22
CA ALA A 118 -6.68 0.29 18.64
C ALA A 118 -6.22 1.68 19.11
N ASP A 119 -5.41 2.39 18.31
CA ASP A 119 -4.94 3.73 18.64
C ASP A 119 -6.05 4.78 18.66
N VAL A 120 -7.00 4.70 17.72
CA VAL A 120 -8.21 5.52 17.73
C VAL A 120 -9.01 5.29 19.00
N ALA A 121 -9.24 4.02 19.38
CA ALA A 121 -9.98 3.66 20.59
C ALA A 121 -9.27 4.18 21.86
N ARG A 122 -7.95 4.00 21.98
CA ARG A 122 -7.16 4.51 23.11
C ARG A 122 -7.24 6.03 23.22
N THR A 123 -7.18 6.73 22.09
CA THR A 123 -7.27 8.19 22.06
C THR A 123 -8.65 8.67 22.50
N ALA A 124 -9.72 8.01 22.06
CA ALA A 124 -11.07 8.32 22.49
C ALA A 124 -11.25 8.10 24.00
N LEU A 125 -10.79 6.98 24.54
CA LEU A 125 -10.85 6.67 25.97
C LEU A 125 -10.08 7.69 26.83
N ARG A 126 -8.92 8.16 26.36
CA ARG A 126 -8.14 9.19 27.07
C ARG A 126 -8.86 10.54 27.10
N ARG A 127 -9.64 10.88 26.07
CA ARG A 127 -10.41 12.14 26.02
C ARG A 127 -11.68 12.10 26.87
N ALA A 128 -12.18 10.91 27.17
CA ALA A 128 -13.37 10.70 27.99
C ALA A 128 -13.08 10.67 29.51
N LYS A 129 -11.80 10.62 29.89
CA LYS A 129 -11.32 10.79 31.26
C LYS A 129 -10.95 12.25 31.51
#